data_AF-A0A1G8H1W3-F1
#
_entry.id   AF-A0A1G8H1W3-F1
#
_cell.length_a   1.000
_cell.length_b   1.000
_cell.length_c   1.000
_cell.angle_alpha   90.00
_cell.angle_beta   90.00
_cell.angle_gamma   90.00
#
_symmetry.space_group_name_H-M   'P 1'
#
loop_
_entity.id
_entity.type
_entity.pdbx_description
1 polymer ?
#
loop_
_entity_poly.entity_id
_entity_poly.type
_entity_poly.pdbx_seq_one_letter_code
_entity_poly.pdbx_strand_id
1 'polypeptide(L)'
;MSSRGAQRLGERIEVDGDDEQALLGWQRQLAELTGVQPLPVQQVPFDGWTLHERTCLNPLGQGQSTWLIGLQPPPATTWEAGDILEILPRNGQAQVARWLHEHGLQALESVLVESSGHTLGEALSARQLPCSASHLVGLHAQALLEALVPLPSREYSIASLPEDGKLELIVRQQRLATGELGVGSGWLTEHLPLAGHLLARIRRNSNFHVPVDDRPLILIGNGTGLAGLRSLLKARIGAGHARNWLLFGERNAEHDFYCAAELQGWSDDGLLQRLDLAFSRDQAQPVYVQDRLREAAEELRAWIADGAAVYVCGSLQGMAAGVDQVLREVLGEAVVEELVEQGRYRRDVY
;
A
#
# COMPACT_ATOMS: atom_id res chain seq x y z
N MET A 1 -6.61 -27.92 -17.48
CA MET A 1 -5.85 -27.80 -18.74
C MET A 1 -5.41 -29.16 -19.30
N SER A 2 -4.81 -30.06 -18.50
CA SER A 2 -4.42 -31.40 -18.98
C SER A 2 -5.60 -32.28 -19.44
N SER A 3 -6.78 -32.11 -18.83
CA SER A 3 -8.03 -32.76 -19.26
C SER A 3 -8.59 -32.28 -20.61
N ARG A 4 -7.98 -31.24 -21.21
CA ARG A 4 -8.35 -30.68 -22.53
C ARG A 4 -7.20 -30.77 -23.55
N GLY A 5 -6.22 -31.65 -23.33
CA GLY A 5 -5.12 -31.91 -24.28
C GLY A 5 -3.93 -30.95 -24.19
N ALA A 6 -3.87 -30.06 -23.22
CA ALA A 6 -2.71 -29.19 -23.02
C ALA A 6 -1.54 -29.97 -22.38
N GLN A 7 -0.33 -29.80 -22.93
CA GLN A 7 0.91 -30.36 -22.39
C GLN A 7 1.62 -29.33 -21.52
N ARG A 8 2.06 -29.74 -20.32
CA ARG A 8 2.88 -28.92 -19.43
C ARG A 8 4.30 -28.84 -19.99
N LEU A 9 4.81 -27.62 -20.19
CA LEU A 9 6.12 -27.37 -20.77
C LEU A 9 7.26 -27.21 -19.74
N GLY A 10 6.94 -27.19 -18.45
CA GLY A 10 7.93 -27.19 -17.38
C GLY A 10 7.33 -27.19 -15.99
N GLU A 11 8.18 -27.27 -14.96
CA GLU A 11 7.74 -27.22 -13.57
C GLU A 11 7.05 -25.89 -13.23
N ARG A 12 6.14 -25.94 -12.26
CA ARG A 12 5.32 -24.80 -11.85
C ARG A 12 6.19 -24.06 -10.86
N ILE A 13 6.53 -22.83 -11.20
CA ILE A 13 7.24 -21.94 -10.30
C ILE A 13 6.17 -21.19 -9.52
N GLU A 14 6.18 -21.39 -8.21
CA GLU A 14 5.36 -20.61 -7.29
C GLU A 14 6.17 -19.40 -6.87
N VAL A 15 5.65 -18.20 -7.13
CA VAL A 15 6.25 -16.95 -6.71
C VAL A 15 5.43 -16.43 -5.55
N ASP A 16 6.09 -16.18 -4.43
CA ASP A 16 5.49 -15.48 -3.29
C ASP A 16 5.98 -14.03 -3.27
N GLY A 17 5.05 -13.08 -3.34
CA GLY A 17 5.36 -11.66 -3.44
C GLY A 17 6.28 -11.32 -4.63
N ASP A 18 7.42 -10.70 -4.31
CA ASP A 18 8.44 -10.22 -5.25
C ASP A 18 9.71 -11.10 -5.26
N ASP A 19 9.61 -12.39 -4.91
CA ASP A 19 10.75 -13.32 -4.93
C ASP A 19 11.49 -13.28 -6.26
N GLU A 20 12.60 -12.54 -6.26
CA GLU A 20 13.41 -12.24 -7.43
C GLU A 20 14.04 -13.53 -7.99
N GLN A 21 14.36 -14.50 -7.14
CA GLN A 21 14.93 -15.78 -7.59
C GLN A 21 13.87 -16.63 -8.30
N ALA A 22 12.65 -16.68 -7.77
CA ALA A 22 11.53 -17.37 -8.40
C ALA A 22 11.17 -16.69 -9.74
N LEU A 23 11.11 -15.36 -9.78
CA LEU A 23 10.85 -14.59 -11.00
C LEU A 23 11.96 -14.79 -12.06
N LEU A 24 13.23 -14.76 -11.66
CA LEU A 24 14.36 -15.06 -12.55
C LEU A 24 14.34 -16.52 -13.02
N GLY A 25 13.92 -17.45 -12.16
CA GLY A 25 13.67 -18.85 -12.55
C GLY A 25 12.61 -18.96 -13.63
N TRP A 26 11.49 -18.25 -13.47
CA TRP A 26 10.38 -18.23 -14.42
C TRP A 26 10.75 -17.57 -15.74
N GLN A 27 11.45 -16.44 -15.68
CA GLN A 27 11.98 -15.75 -16.85
C GLN A 27 12.94 -16.63 -17.66
N ARG A 28 13.84 -17.37 -16.99
CA ARG A 28 14.71 -18.34 -17.65
C ARG A 28 13.93 -19.46 -18.33
N GLN A 29 12.95 -20.03 -17.64
CA GLN A 29 12.10 -21.08 -18.19
C GLN A 29 11.33 -20.61 -19.43
N LEU A 30 10.80 -19.38 -19.41
CA LEU A 30 10.16 -18.78 -20.59
C LEU A 30 11.14 -18.53 -21.73
N ALA A 31 12.35 -18.04 -21.43
CA ALA A 31 13.38 -17.80 -22.43
C ALA A 31 13.79 -19.10 -23.14
N GLU A 32 13.95 -20.19 -22.39
CA GLU A 32 14.24 -21.52 -22.93
C GLU A 32 13.12 -22.05 -23.83
N LEU A 33 11.86 -21.80 -23.47
CA LEU A 33 10.70 -22.29 -24.23
C LEU A 33 10.39 -21.48 -25.49
N THR A 34 10.61 -20.16 -25.44
CA THR A 34 10.18 -19.24 -26.50
C THR A 34 11.34 -18.74 -27.37
N GLY A 35 12.58 -18.90 -26.91
CA GLY A 35 13.76 -18.26 -27.52
C GLY A 35 13.80 -16.74 -27.34
N VAL A 36 12.81 -16.13 -26.67
CA VAL A 36 12.74 -14.71 -26.40
C VAL A 36 13.44 -14.43 -25.08
N GLN A 37 14.52 -13.64 -25.12
CA GLN A 37 15.12 -13.14 -23.90
C GLN A 37 14.15 -12.14 -23.24
N PRO A 38 13.75 -12.34 -21.98
CA PRO A 38 12.93 -11.38 -21.27
C PRO A 38 13.67 -10.06 -21.23
N LEU A 39 12.98 -8.98 -21.60
CA LEU A 39 13.54 -7.64 -21.42
C LEU A 39 13.83 -7.47 -19.93
N PRO A 40 15.03 -6.98 -19.55
CA PRO A 40 15.28 -6.66 -18.17
C PRO A 40 14.21 -5.66 -17.72
N VAL A 41 13.47 -6.00 -16.66
CA VAL A 41 12.57 -5.05 -16.03
C VAL A 41 13.47 -3.92 -15.53
N GLN A 42 13.44 -2.78 -16.23
CA GLN A 42 14.21 -1.62 -15.81
C GLN A 42 13.56 -1.10 -14.53
N GLN A 43 14.11 -1.51 -13.40
CA GLN A 43 13.68 -1.02 -12.12
C GLN A 43 13.97 0.48 -12.06
N VAL A 44 12.93 1.28 -11.84
CA VAL A 44 13.10 2.69 -11.54
C VAL A 44 14.00 2.78 -10.29
N PRO A 45 15.12 3.51 -10.34
CA PRO A 45 15.98 3.64 -9.18
C PRO A 45 15.24 4.38 -8.07
N PHE A 46 15.61 4.09 -6.82
CA PHE A 46 15.16 4.91 -5.70
C PHE A 46 15.81 6.29 -5.79
N ASP A 47 15.02 7.33 -5.58
CA ASP A 47 15.48 8.72 -5.59
C ASP A 47 15.19 9.41 -4.24
N GLY A 48 15.74 10.59 -4.02
CA GLY A 48 15.65 11.34 -2.77
C GLY A 48 14.34 12.12 -2.63
N TRP A 49 13.47 11.67 -1.75
CA TRP A 49 12.23 12.36 -1.37
C TRP A 49 12.42 13.12 -0.05
N THR A 50 11.59 14.13 0.19
CA THR A 50 11.64 14.90 1.44
C THR A 50 10.32 14.84 2.18
N LEU A 51 10.34 14.52 3.47
CA LEU A 51 9.15 14.62 4.32
C LEU A 51 8.79 16.07 4.55
N HIS A 52 7.66 16.51 3.98
CA HIS A 52 7.19 17.88 4.10
C HIS A 52 6.19 18.04 5.25
N GLU A 53 5.25 17.11 5.36
CA GLU A 53 4.13 17.21 6.30
C GLU A 53 3.83 15.85 6.94
N ARG A 54 3.37 15.88 8.19
CA ARG A 54 2.90 14.71 8.91
C ARG A 54 1.83 15.13 9.92
N THR A 55 0.60 14.65 9.71
CA THR A 55 -0.56 15.02 10.51
C THR A 55 -1.30 13.77 10.97
N CYS A 56 -1.55 13.65 12.27
CA CYS A 56 -2.34 12.54 12.82
C CYS A 56 -3.83 12.79 12.48
N LEU A 57 -4.44 11.85 11.76
CA LEU A 57 -5.84 11.95 11.31
C LEU A 57 -6.83 11.57 12.42
N ASN A 58 -6.42 10.77 13.40
CA ASN A 58 -7.26 10.30 14.50
C ASN A 58 -6.56 10.46 15.87
N PRO A 59 -6.20 11.68 16.30
CA PRO A 59 -5.44 11.89 17.54
C PRO A 59 -6.17 11.41 18.80
N LEU A 60 -7.50 11.32 18.76
CA LEU A 60 -8.36 10.84 19.83
C LEU A 60 -9.00 9.47 19.52
N GLY A 61 -8.54 8.80 18.45
CA GLY A 61 -9.05 7.49 18.05
C GLY A 61 -8.70 6.40 19.07
N GLN A 62 -9.56 5.39 19.16
CA GLN A 62 -9.40 4.28 20.12
C GLN A 62 -8.38 3.22 19.66
N GLY A 63 -7.91 3.29 18.42
CA GLY A 63 -7.01 2.31 17.82
C GLY A 63 -5.60 2.84 17.57
N GLN A 64 -4.88 2.14 16.69
CA GLN A 64 -3.60 2.64 16.17
C GLN A 64 -3.81 4.00 15.48
N SER A 65 -2.87 4.92 15.72
CA SER A 65 -2.87 6.22 15.05
C SER A 65 -2.67 6.04 13.55
N THR A 66 -3.39 6.85 12.77
CA THR A 66 -3.33 6.92 11.33
C THR A 66 -2.90 8.33 10.95
N TRP A 67 -1.97 8.44 10.01
CA TRP A 67 -1.29 9.67 9.68
C TRP A 67 -1.43 9.99 8.20
N LEU A 68 -1.68 11.25 7.89
CA LEU A 68 -1.49 11.80 6.56
C LEU A 68 -0.04 12.25 6.44
N ILE A 69 0.70 11.64 5.52
CA ILE A 69 2.11 11.92 5.26
C ILE A 69 2.22 12.64 3.92
N GLY A 70 2.79 13.84 3.92
CA GLY A 70 3.06 14.62 2.71
C GLY A 70 4.54 14.58 2.37
N LEU A 71 4.88 14.11 1.17
CA LEU A 71 6.24 14.02 0.65
C LEU A 71 6.42 14.94 -0.56
N GLN A 72 7.56 15.62 -0.60
CA GLN A 72 7.98 16.37 -1.79
C GLN A 72 8.72 15.42 -2.74
N PRO A 73 8.23 15.23 -3.97
CA PRO A 73 8.93 14.46 -5.00
C PRO A 73 10.20 15.16 -5.50
N PRO A 74 11.20 14.38 -5.99
CA PRO A 74 12.23 14.91 -6.87
C PRO A 74 11.64 15.60 -8.11
N PRO A 75 12.36 16.56 -8.73
CA PRO A 75 11.93 17.18 -9.98
C PRO A 75 11.61 16.16 -11.08
N ALA A 76 10.60 16.45 -11.89
CA ALA A 76 10.14 15.60 -13.00
C ALA A 76 9.58 14.22 -12.61
N THR A 77 9.34 13.96 -11.32
CA THR A 77 8.58 12.78 -10.89
C THR A 77 7.13 12.88 -11.34
N THR A 78 6.61 11.80 -11.91
CA THR A 78 5.20 11.68 -12.30
C THR A 78 4.59 10.42 -11.71
N TRP A 79 3.32 10.47 -11.34
CA TRP A 79 2.52 9.32 -10.92
C TRP A 79 1.07 9.50 -11.36
N GLU A 80 0.34 8.39 -11.43
CA GLU A 80 -1.09 8.36 -11.75
C GLU A 80 -1.90 7.92 -10.52
N ALA A 81 -3.19 8.24 -10.51
CA ALA A 81 -4.10 7.77 -9.46
C ALA A 81 -4.11 6.24 -9.38
N GLY A 82 -3.93 5.71 -8.17
CA GLY A 82 -3.81 4.28 -7.90
C GLY A 82 -2.39 3.71 -7.92
N ASP A 83 -1.39 4.50 -8.33
CA ASP A 83 0.02 4.10 -8.20
C ASP A 83 0.45 3.94 -6.73
N ILE A 84 1.58 3.24 -6.56
CA ILE A 84 2.16 2.91 -5.27
C ILE A 84 3.48 3.66 -5.10
N LEU A 85 3.72 4.19 -3.89
CA LEU A 85 5.05 4.63 -3.49
C LEU A 85 5.75 3.48 -2.76
N GLU A 86 6.88 3.05 -3.30
CA GLU A 86 7.82 2.18 -2.61
C GLU A 86 8.86 3.01 -1.88
N ILE A 87 9.09 2.75 -0.59
CA ILE A 87 10.11 3.43 0.21
C ILE A 87 11.16 2.44 0.71
N LEU A 88 12.37 2.92 0.95
CA LEU A 88 13.38 2.24 1.76
C LEU A 88 13.33 2.78 3.19
N PRO A 89 12.73 2.06 4.15
CA PRO A 89 12.64 2.52 5.52
C PRO A 89 13.98 2.37 6.25
N ARG A 90 14.08 3.03 7.41
CA ARG A 90 15.21 2.89 8.33
C ARG A 90 14.74 2.64 9.76
N ASN A 91 15.54 1.92 10.53
CA ASN A 91 15.37 1.79 11.97
C ASN A 91 15.55 3.15 12.66
N GLY A 92 14.84 3.36 13.77
CA GLY A 92 15.02 4.56 14.59
C GLY A 92 16.39 4.58 15.25
N GLN A 93 17.00 5.77 15.39
CA GLN A 93 18.33 5.91 15.99
C GLN A 93 18.43 5.30 17.40
N ALA A 94 17.40 5.48 18.23
CA ALA A 94 17.35 4.91 19.57
C ALA A 94 17.30 3.36 19.56
N GLN A 95 16.64 2.77 18.56
CA GLN A 95 16.57 1.31 18.41
C GLN A 95 17.94 0.76 18.01
N VAL A 96 18.60 1.39 17.04
CA VAL A 96 19.96 1.01 16.62
C VAL A 96 20.95 1.16 17.77
N ALA A 97 20.89 2.26 18.52
CA ALA A 97 21.76 2.51 19.66
C ALA A 97 21.59 1.47 20.76
N ARG A 98 20.34 1.09 21.06
CA ARG A 98 20.03 0.02 22.02
C ARG A 98 20.60 -1.32 21.56
N TRP A 99 20.35 -1.69 20.30
CA TRP A 99 20.85 -2.94 19.74
C TRP A 99 22.38 -3.01 19.76
N LEU A 100 23.07 -1.92 19.39
CA LEU A 100 24.53 -1.83 19.48
C LEU A 100 25.03 -2.01 20.92
N HIS A 101 24.37 -1.35 21.88
CA HIS A 101 24.72 -1.45 23.29
C HIS A 101 24.58 -2.88 23.84
N GLU A 102 23.46 -3.54 23.53
CA GLU A 102 23.17 -4.93 23.94
C GLU A 102 24.19 -5.93 23.39
N HIS A 103 24.82 -5.61 22.25
CA HIS A 103 25.81 -6.45 21.59
C HIS A 103 27.26 -6.00 21.84
N GLY A 104 27.48 -4.97 22.68
CA GLY A 104 28.81 -4.48 23.04
C GLY A 104 29.58 -3.80 21.90
N LEU A 105 28.87 -3.24 20.92
CA LEU A 105 29.44 -2.60 19.73
C LEU A 105 29.45 -1.07 19.84
N GLN A 106 30.41 -0.41 19.19
CA GLN A 106 30.48 1.05 19.19
C GLN A 106 29.85 1.64 17.92
N ALA A 107 28.86 2.53 18.10
CA ALA A 107 28.15 3.17 17.00
C ALA A 107 29.05 3.95 16.05
N LEU A 108 30.16 4.50 16.55
CA LEU A 108 31.10 5.36 15.83
C LEU A 108 32.19 4.60 15.07
N GLU A 109 32.21 3.25 15.14
CA GLU A 109 33.12 2.46 14.32
C GLU A 109 32.89 2.74 12.84
N SER A 110 33.98 2.91 12.09
CA SER A 110 33.91 3.21 10.66
C SER A 110 33.67 1.94 9.84
N VAL A 111 32.73 2.03 8.91
CA VAL A 111 32.38 0.97 7.96
C VAL A 111 32.23 1.55 6.56
N LEU A 112 32.28 0.68 5.55
CA LEU A 112 32.10 1.04 4.15
C LEU A 112 30.76 0.50 3.65
N VAL A 113 29.96 1.39 3.05
CA VAL A 113 28.75 1.05 2.29
C VAL A 113 28.96 1.58 0.87
N GLU A 114 28.97 0.70 -0.14
CA GLU A 114 29.19 1.09 -1.54
C GLU A 114 30.41 2.00 -1.73
N SER A 115 31.52 1.65 -1.05
CA SER A 115 32.78 2.41 -1.05
C SER A 115 32.73 3.80 -0.39
N SER A 116 31.60 4.19 0.20
CA SER A 116 31.45 5.41 1.01
C SER A 116 31.65 5.10 2.49
N GLY A 117 32.31 6.00 3.23
CA GLY A 117 32.55 5.86 4.66
C GLY A 117 31.34 6.27 5.50
N HIS A 118 30.91 5.40 6.42
CA HIS A 118 29.80 5.62 7.34
C HIS A 118 30.18 5.21 8.76
N THR A 119 29.41 5.69 9.74
CA THR A 119 29.43 5.08 11.07
C THR A 119 28.62 3.78 11.07
N LEU A 120 29.00 2.82 11.91
CA LEU A 120 28.27 1.56 12.06
C LEU A 120 26.80 1.81 12.43
N GLY A 121 26.52 2.79 13.30
CA GLY A 121 25.15 3.16 13.66
C GLY A 121 24.32 3.65 12.47
N GLU A 122 24.88 4.46 11.58
CA GLU A 122 24.19 4.90 10.36
C GLU A 122 23.94 3.74 9.41
N ALA A 123 24.94 2.88 9.19
CA ALA A 123 24.83 1.76 8.27
C ALA A 123 23.79 0.71 8.74
N LEU A 124 23.74 0.42 10.05
CA LEU A 124 22.77 -0.50 10.63
C LEU A 124 21.33 0.01 10.59
N SER A 125 21.11 1.31 10.38
CA SER A 125 19.76 1.84 10.23
C SER A 125 19.03 1.24 9.02
N ALA A 126 19.77 0.74 8.01
CA ALA A 126 19.23 0.10 6.81
C ALA A 126 19.25 -1.45 6.86
N ARG A 127 19.48 -2.05 8.03
CA ARG A 127 19.59 -3.50 8.22
C ARG A 127 18.49 -4.06 9.11
N GLN A 128 18.13 -5.33 8.93
CA GLN A 128 17.33 -6.07 9.88
C GLN A 128 18.17 -6.31 11.14
N LEU A 129 17.64 -5.93 12.30
CA LEU A 129 18.30 -6.09 13.58
C LEU A 129 17.71 -7.32 14.30
N PRO A 130 18.41 -8.47 14.31
CA PRO A 130 17.88 -9.67 14.92
C PRO A 130 17.89 -9.55 16.45
N CYS A 131 16.86 -10.10 17.10
CA CYS A 131 16.79 -10.17 18.58
C CYS A 131 17.89 -11.06 19.19
N SER A 132 18.39 -12.03 18.44
CA SER A 132 19.53 -12.88 18.83
C SER A 132 20.60 -12.80 17.76
N ALA A 133 21.76 -12.29 18.15
CA ALA A 133 22.94 -12.20 17.30
C ALA A 133 24.10 -13.05 17.85
N SER A 134 23.79 -14.17 18.53
CA SER A 134 24.83 -14.99 19.18
C SER A 134 25.89 -15.51 18.21
N HIS A 135 25.54 -15.77 16.95
CA HIS A 135 26.48 -16.15 15.89
C HIS A 135 27.28 -14.96 15.30
N LEU A 136 26.89 -13.73 15.62
CA LEU A 136 27.55 -12.49 15.18
C LEU A 136 28.53 -11.93 16.23
N VAL A 137 28.58 -12.54 17.41
CA VAL A 137 29.46 -12.12 18.51
C VAL A 137 30.93 -12.25 18.09
N GLY A 138 31.69 -11.17 18.26
CA GLY A 138 33.13 -11.12 17.95
C GLY A 138 33.47 -10.75 16.51
N LEU A 139 32.49 -10.53 15.63
CA LEU A 139 32.74 -9.96 14.31
C LEU A 139 33.19 -8.51 14.41
N HIS A 140 34.15 -8.13 13.56
CA HIS A 140 34.48 -6.72 13.33
C HIS A 140 33.30 -6.00 12.65
N ALA A 141 33.16 -4.69 12.87
CA ALA A 141 32.03 -3.89 12.39
C ALA A 141 31.66 -4.09 10.92
N GLN A 142 32.65 -4.16 10.02
CA GLN A 142 32.42 -4.39 8.59
C GLN A 142 31.81 -5.78 8.32
N ALA A 143 32.39 -6.83 8.90
CA ALA A 143 31.89 -8.19 8.72
C ALA A 143 30.48 -8.38 9.30
N LEU A 144 30.18 -7.69 10.41
CA LEU A 144 28.85 -7.65 10.99
C LEU A 144 27.83 -7.02 10.03
N LEU A 145 28.16 -5.84 9.49
CA LEU A 145 27.29 -5.12 8.56
C LEU A 145 26.98 -5.93 7.30
N GLU A 146 27.97 -6.67 6.79
CA GLU A 146 27.85 -7.54 5.61
C GLU A 146 27.05 -8.82 5.89
N ALA A 147 27.08 -9.32 7.13
CA ALA A 147 26.30 -10.48 7.53
C ALA A 147 24.81 -10.19 7.73
N LEU A 148 24.45 -8.92 7.99
CA LEU A 148 23.06 -8.53 8.24
C LEU A 148 22.27 -8.27 6.96
N VAL A 149 21.04 -8.75 6.94
CA VAL A 149 20.12 -8.60 5.80
C VAL A 149 19.67 -7.13 5.67
N PRO A 150 19.65 -6.54 4.47
CA PRO A 150 19.00 -5.24 4.25
C PRO A 150 17.54 -5.21 4.70
N LEU A 151 17.05 -4.04 5.11
CA LEU A 151 15.61 -3.85 5.29
C LEU A 151 14.91 -3.95 3.92
N PRO A 152 13.81 -4.71 3.81
CA PRO A 152 12.99 -4.72 2.61
C PRO A 152 12.30 -3.36 2.41
N SER A 153 11.96 -3.04 1.16
CA SER A 153 11.14 -1.88 0.83
C SER A 153 9.72 -2.01 1.42
N ARG A 154 8.99 -0.89 1.46
CA ARG A 154 7.61 -0.85 1.91
C ARG A 154 6.75 -0.08 0.92
N GLU A 155 5.59 -0.64 0.63
CA GLU A 155 4.65 -0.12 -0.35
C GLU A 155 3.52 0.65 0.34
N TYR A 156 3.11 1.78 -0.25
CA TYR A 156 1.99 2.58 0.20
C TYR A 156 1.19 3.09 -1.01
N SER A 157 -0.13 2.86 -1.02
CA SER A 157 -0.99 3.43 -2.06
C SER A 157 -0.98 4.96 -1.97
N ILE A 158 -0.81 5.61 -3.12
CA ILE A 158 -0.74 7.07 -3.21
C ILE A 158 -2.14 7.65 -3.07
N ALA A 159 -2.28 8.64 -2.19
CA ALA A 159 -3.54 9.29 -1.85
C ALA A 159 -3.80 10.62 -2.58
N SER A 160 -2.86 11.09 -3.39
CA SER A 160 -2.93 12.38 -4.10
C SER A 160 -2.63 12.26 -5.60
N LEU A 161 -2.84 13.35 -6.33
CA LEU A 161 -2.44 13.54 -7.72
C LEU A 161 -1.22 14.45 -7.82
N PRO A 162 -0.46 14.43 -8.94
CA PRO A 162 0.62 15.39 -9.17
C PRO A 162 0.18 16.86 -9.03
N GLU A 163 -1.05 17.16 -9.41
CA GLU A 163 -1.66 18.51 -9.34
C GLU A 163 -1.81 19.04 -7.90
N ASP A 164 -1.80 18.15 -6.90
CA ASP A 164 -1.82 18.55 -5.48
C ASP A 164 -0.50 19.15 -5.00
N GLY A 165 0.56 19.12 -5.84
CA GLY A 165 1.87 19.70 -5.55
C GLY A 165 2.74 18.89 -4.58
N LYS A 166 2.16 17.86 -3.93
CA LYS A 166 2.84 16.92 -3.03
C LYS A 166 2.24 15.53 -3.15
N LEU A 167 3.05 14.51 -2.86
CA LEU A 167 2.58 13.14 -2.75
C LEU A 167 2.06 12.88 -1.35
N GLU A 168 0.82 12.43 -1.22
CA GLU A 168 0.20 12.12 0.07
C GLU A 168 0.03 10.61 0.27
N LEU A 169 0.25 10.13 1.50
CA LEU A 169 0.00 8.76 1.93
C LEU A 169 -0.90 8.76 3.17
N ILE A 170 -1.74 7.73 3.33
CA ILE A 170 -2.48 7.49 4.58
C ILE A 170 -1.89 6.25 5.26
N VAL A 171 -1.18 6.46 6.37
CA VAL A 171 -0.34 5.44 7.00
C VAL A 171 -0.82 5.15 8.42
N ARG A 172 -1.24 3.91 8.68
CA ARG A 172 -1.54 3.43 10.02
C ARG A 172 -0.25 2.99 10.72
N GLN A 173 0.05 3.60 11.86
CA GLN A 173 1.23 3.29 12.67
C GLN A 173 1.08 1.90 13.29
N GLN A 174 1.79 0.91 12.74
CA GLN A 174 1.80 -0.45 13.27
C GLN A 174 2.67 -0.50 14.53
N ARG A 175 2.15 -1.21 15.54
CA ARG A 175 2.91 -1.62 16.73
C ARG A 175 3.07 -3.12 16.73
N LEU A 176 4.30 -3.57 16.83
CA LEU A 176 4.65 -4.97 16.95
C LEU A 176 4.28 -5.49 18.34
N ALA A 177 4.23 -6.82 18.50
CA ALA A 177 3.98 -7.45 19.80
C ALA A 177 5.03 -7.07 20.86
N THR A 178 6.24 -6.69 20.43
CA THR A 178 7.32 -6.17 21.29
C THR A 178 7.05 -4.75 21.82
N GLY A 179 6.01 -4.07 21.33
CA GLY A 179 5.70 -2.68 21.62
C GLY A 179 6.43 -1.67 20.71
N GLU A 180 7.41 -2.14 19.93
CA GLU A 180 8.12 -1.32 18.95
C GLU A 180 7.25 -0.97 17.75
N LEU A 181 7.59 0.12 17.06
CA LEU A 181 6.91 0.48 15.82
C LEU A 181 7.34 -0.43 14.68
N GLY A 182 6.41 -0.78 13.79
CA GLY A 182 6.75 -1.50 12.56
C GLY A 182 7.63 -0.63 11.66
N VAL A 183 8.73 -1.19 11.13
CA VAL A 183 9.83 -0.44 10.51
C VAL A 183 9.38 0.59 9.45
N GLY A 184 8.46 0.23 8.54
CA GLY A 184 7.95 1.15 7.51
C GLY A 184 7.08 2.26 8.10
N SER A 185 6.01 1.85 8.80
CA SER A 185 5.06 2.82 9.36
C SER A 185 5.71 3.71 10.43
N GLY A 186 6.59 3.17 11.26
CA GLY A 186 7.34 3.91 12.28
C GLY A 186 8.36 4.85 11.66
N TRP A 187 9.01 4.46 10.55
CA TRP A 187 9.89 5.36 9.81
C TRP A 187 9.14 6.63 9.36
N LEU A 188 8.01 6.48 8.69
CA LEU A 188 7.23 7.63 8.19
C LEU A 188 6.53 8.44 9.29
N THR A 189 6.03 7.77 10.33
CA THR A 189 5.16 8.41 11.33
C THR A 189 5.91 8.93 12.56
N GLU A 190 7.11 8.41 12.85
CA GLU A 190 7.86 8.76 14.06
C GLU A 190 9.29 9.18 13.73
N HIS A 191 10.07 8.32 13.07
CA HIS A 191 11.54 8.41 13.08
C HIS A 191 12.13 9.35 12.03
N LEU A 192 11.49 9.53 10.87
CA LEU A 192 11.95 10.47 9.85
C LEU A 192 11.59 11.89 10.31
N PRO A 193 12.55 12.81 10.51
CA PRO A 193 12.25 14.18 10.90
C PRO A 193 11.56 14.93 9.75
N LEU A 194 10.79 15.98 10.07
CA LEU A 194 10.32 16.93 9.06
C LEU A 194 11.53 17.54 8.33
N ALA A 195 11.40 17.78 7.03
CA ALA A 195 12.48 18.10 6.10
C ALA A 195 13.58 17.02 5.98
N GLY A 196 13.40 15.84 6.60
CA GLY A 196 14.29 14.70 6.44
C GLY A 196 14.10 14.02 5.08
N HIS A 197 15.16 13.34 4.64
CA HIS A 197 15.18 12.65 3.36
C HIS A 197 14.94 11.14 3.50
N LEU A 198 14.23 10.57 2.53
CA LEU A 198 14.07 9.14 2.36
C LEU A 198 14.30 8.75 0.90
N LEU A 199 14.67 7.49 0.68
CA LEU A 199 14.75 6.93 -0.66
C LEU A 199 13.41 6.29 -1.01
N ALA A 200 12.82 6.72 -2.13
CA ALA A 200 11.54 6.19 -2.61
C ALA A 200 11.46 6.18 -4.14
N ARG A 201 10.56 5.36 -4.69
CA ARG A 201 10.25 5.30 -6.12
C ARG A 201 8.76 5.06 -6.34
N ILE A 202 8.26 5.51 -7.49
CA ILE A 202 6.91 5.19 -7.93
C ILE A 202 6.90 3.82 -8.59
N ARG A 203 6.02 2.92 -8.11
CA ARG A 203 5.67 1.68 -8.80
C ARG A 203 4.30 1.87 -9.45
N ARG A 204 4.26 1.66 -10.76
CA ARG A 204 2.99 1.69 -11.50
C ARG A 204 2.09 0.54 -11.05
N ASN A 205 0.83 0.82 -10.74
CA ASN A 205 -0.17 -0.18 -10.41
C ASN A 205 -1.19 -0.32 -11.54
N SER A 206 -0.79 -0.99 -12.64
CA SER A 206 -1.61 -1.10 -13.85
C SER A 206 -3.00 -1.69 -13.64
N ASN A 207 -3.19 -2.45 -12.55
CA ASN A 207 -4.45 -3.09 -12.20
C ASN A 207 -5.32 -2.24 -11.27
N PHE A 208 -4.97 -0.99 -10.98
CA PHE A 208 -5.72 -0.14 -10.06
C PHE A 208 -5.81 1.33 -10.47
N HIS A 209 -5.82 1.60 -11.77
CA HIS A 209 -6.05 2.95 -12.32
C HIS A 209 -7.52 3.19 -12.67
N VAL A 210 -7.93 4.46 -12.77
CA VAL A 210 -9.30 4.82 -13.18
C VAL A 210 -9.66 4.21 -14.55
N PRO A 211 -10.96 3.89 -14.80
CA PRO A 211 -11.41 3.57 -16.15
C PRO A 211 -11.08 4.69 -17.15
N VAL A 212 -10.81 4.32 -18.39
CA VAL A 212 -10.46 5.26 -19.48
C VAL A 212 -11.69 6.04 -19.97
N ASP A 213 -12.89 5.55 -19.67
CA ASP A 213 -14.18 6.14 -20.03
C ASP A 213 -14.94 6.67 -18.79
N ASP A 214 -16.11 7.24 -19.05
CA ASP A 214 -16.97 7.89 -18.05
C ASP A 214 -17.89 6.93 -17.29
N ARG A 215 -17.71 5.60 -17.45
CA ARG A 215 -18.57 4.60 -16.80
C ARG A 215 -18.66 4.83 -15.29
N PRO A 216 -19.77 4.50 -14.60
CA PRO A 216 -19.87 4.72 -13.16
C PRO A 216 -18.81 3.94 -12.38
N LEU A 217 -18.41 4.45 -11.21
CA LEU A 217 -17.40 3.79 -10.38
C LEU A 217 -17.90 3.59 -8.94
N ILE A 218 -17.88 2.35 -8.48
CA ILE A 218 -18.12 1.96 -7.09
C ILE A 218 -16.76 1.70 -6.44
N LEU A 219 -16.45 2.44 -5.38
CA LEU A 219 -15.22 2.38 -4.62
C LEU A 219 -15.55 1.87 -3.21
N ILE A 220 -14.87 0.83 -2.76
CA ILE A 220 -15.17 0.17 -1.49
C ILE A 220 -13.88 0.00 -0.71
N GLY A 221 -13.84 0.50 0.52
CA GLY A 221 -12.64 0.31 1.34
C GLY A 221 -12.80 0.62 2.80
N ASN A 222 -11.77 0.26 3.57
CA ASN A 222 -11.71 0.51 5.00
C ASN A 222 -10.35 1.04 5.43
N GLY A 223 -10.34 1.84 6.50
CA GLY A 223 -9.11 2.35 7.09
C GLY A 223 -8.20 3.06 6.08
N THR A 224 -6.95 2.62 6.01
CA THR A 224 -5.95 3.19 5.09
C THR A 224 -6.17 2.82 3.63
N GLY A 225 -7.10 1.91 3.32
CA GLY A 225 -7.56 1.66 1.95
C GLY A 225 -8.17 2.89 1.28
N LEU A 226 -8.57 3.90 2.06
CA LEU A 226 -8.97 5.20 1.53
C LEU A 226 -7.89 5.85 0.67
N ALA A 227 -6.60 5.58 0.89
CA ALA A 227 -5.51 6.20 0.13
C ALA A 227 -5.69 6.00 -1.38
N GLY A 228 -5.72 4.75 -1.84
CA GLY A 228 -5.91 4.46 -3.27
C GLY A 228 -7.25 4.96 -3.80
N LEU A 229 -8.34 4.80 -3.04
CA LEU A 229 -9.67 5.24 -3.47
C LEU A 229 -9.77 6.77 -3.59
N ARG A 230 -9.11 7.49 -2.70
CA ARG A 230 -9.07 8.95 -2.71
C ARG A 230 -8.38 9.48 -3.96
N SER A 231 -7.22 8.96 -4.35
CA SER A 231 -6.57 9.41 -5.59
C SER A 231 -7.41 9.11 -6.83
N LEU A 232 -8.09 7.96 -6.88
CA LEU A 232 -9.04 7.63 -7.95
C LEU A 232 -10.22 8.60 -8.03
N LEU A 233 -10.82 8.97 -6.88
CA LEU A 233 -11.89 9.97 -6.83
C LEU A 233 -11.42 11.32 -7.33
N LYS A 234 -10.24 11.79 -6.87
CA LYS A 234 -9.66 13.06 -7.34
C LYS A 234 -9.49 13.07 -8.86
N ALA A 235 -8.95 11.99 -9.43
CA ALA A 235 -8.75 11.90 -10.88
C ALA A 235 -10.08 11.92 -11.65
N ARG A 236 -11.10 11.19 -11.18
CA ARG A 236 -12.42 11.17 -11.81
C ARG A 236 -13.14 12.51 -11.73
N ILE A 237 -13.08 13.14 -10.56
CA ILE A 237 -13.68 14.47 -10.34
C ILE A 237 -12.98 15.52 -11.20
N GLY A 238 -11.64 15.50 -11.26
CA GLY A 238 -10.86 16.38 -12.14
C GLY A 238 -11.18 16.21 -13.63
N ALA A 239 -11.53 14.98 -14.05
CA ALA A 239 -12.02 14.68 -15.40
C ALA A 239 -13.51 15.02 -15.63
N GLY A 240 -14.22 15.54 -14.62
CA GLY A 240 -15.65 15.88 -14.71
C GLY A 240 -16.60 14.69 -14.58
N HIS A 241 -16.12 13.53 -14.11
CA HIS A 241 -16.94 12.34 -13.92
C HIS A 241 -17.48 12.27 -12.49
N ALA A 242 -18.78 12.54 -12.33
CA ALA A 242 -19.46 12.65 -11.04
C ALA A 242 -20.19 11.37 -10.57
N ARG A 243 -20.38 10.38 -11.47
CA ARG A 243 -21.05 9.09 -11.15
C ARG A 243 -20.13 8.17 -10.35
N ASN A 244 -19.83 8.57 -9.13
CA ASN A 244 -18.98 7.87 -8.17
C ASN A 244 -19.79 7.48 -6.94
N TRP A 245 -19.59 6.26 -6.45
CA TRP A 245 -20.15 5.77 -5.19
C TRP A 245 -19.03 5.27 -4.31
N LEU A 246 -18.82 5.90 -3.15
CA LEU A 246 -17.87 5.44 -2.14
C LEU A 246 -18.61 4.74 -0.99
N LEU A 247 -18.19 3.51 -0.68
CA LEU A 247 -18.48 2.84 0.58
C LEU A 247 -17.21 2.81 1.42
N PHE A 248 -17.18 3.56 2.52
CA PHE A 248 -16.01 3.68 3.37
C PHE A 248 -16.29 3.22 4.81
N GLY A 249 -15.37 2.43 5.38
CA GLY A 249 -15.50 1.90 6.72
C GLY A 249 -14.35 2.26 7.65
N GLU A 250 -14.68 2.64 8.89
CA GLU A 250 -13.70 2.74 9.97
C GLU A 250 -14.29 2.38 11.35
N ARG A 251 -13.55 2.66 12.43
CA ARG A 251 -14.02 2.40 13.80
C ARG A 251 -15.10 3.40 14.23
N ASN A 252 -14.78 4.68 14.25
CA ASN A 252 -15.65 5.73 14.79
C ASN A 252 -15.80 6.92 13.85
N ALA A 253 -17.02 7.45 13.72
CA ALA A 253 -17.28 8.62 12.89
C ALA A 253 -16.50 9.86 13.35
N GLU A 254 -16.47 10.11 14.66
CA GLU A 254 -15.91 11.34 15.23
C GLU A 254 -14.38 11.41 15.09
N HIS A 255 -13.69 10.27 15.10
CA HIS A 255 -12.23 10.24 15.21
C HIS A 255 -11.55 9.60 14.00
N ASP A 256 -12.20 8.65 13.33
CA ASP A 256 -11.58 7.84 12.27
C ASP A 256 -12.19 8.10 10.89
N PHE A 257 -13.10 9.07 10.74
CA PHE A 257 -13.58 9.48 9.43
C PHE A 257 -12.52 10.34 8.71
N TYR A 258 -11.53 9.66 8.15
CA TYR A 258 -10.42 10.28 7.43
C TYR A 258 -10.91 11.11 6.25
N CYS A 259 -10.31 12.29 6.07
CA CYS A 259 -10.65 13.22 4.98
C CYS A 259 -12.15 13.59 4.93
N ALA A 260 -12.87 13.56 6.06
CA ALA A 260 -14.32 13.78 6.13
C ALA A 260 -14.79 15.05 5.40
N ALA A 261 -14.12 16.19 5.63
CA ALA A 261 -14.50 17.46 5.03
C ALA A 261 -14.39 17.45 3.49
N GLU A 262 -13.37 16.77 2.95
CA GLU A 262 -13.17 16.64 1.50
C GLU A 262 -14.23 15.70 0.89
N LEU A 263 -14.44 14.53 1.49
CA LEU A 263 -15.43 13.56 1.02
C LEU A 263 -16.86 14.08 1.10
N GLN A 264 -17.21 14.77 2.20
CA GLN A 264 -18.51 15.40 2.36
C GLN A 264 -18.69 16.55 1.37
N GLY A 265 -17.66 17.39 1.17
CA GLY A 265 -17.68 18.45 0.17
C GLY A 265 -17.97 17.92 -1.24
N TRP A 266 -17.29 16.84 -1.67
CA TRP A 266 -17.60 16.21 -2.96
C TRP A 266 -19.01 15.64 -3.04
N SER A 267 -19.54 15.11 -1.93
CA SER A 267 -20.91 14.61 -1.88
C SER A 267 -21.93 15.74 -2.01
N ASP A 268 -21.71 16.84 -1.29
CA ASP A 268 -22.59 18.01 -1.27
C ASP A 268 -22.60 18.73 -2.64
N ASP A 269 -21.44 18.79 -3.31
CA ASP A 269 -21.28 19.35 -4.65
C ASP A 269 -21.78 18.43 -5.77
N GLY A 270 -22.23 17.21 -5.44
CA GLY A 270 -22.71 16.21 -6.40
C GLY A 270 -21.61 15.55 -7.24
N LEU A 271 -20.33 15.75 -6.89
CA LEU A 271 -19.16 15.15 -7.54
C LEU A 271 -18.93 13.70 -7.08
N LEU A 272 -19.39 13.38 -5.87
CA LEU A 272 -19.53 12.04 -5.33
C LEU A 272 -21.02 11.73 -5.18
N GLN A 273 -21.61 11.11 -6.20
CA GLN A 273 -23.06 10.85 -6.27
C GLN A 273 -23.59 10.11 -5.04
N ARG A 274 -22.80 9.21 -4.44
CA ARG A 274 -23.22 8.48 -3.24
C ARG A 274 -22.05 8.21 -2.30
N LEU A 275 -22.28 8.42 -1.01
CA LEU A 275 -21.35 8.12 0.07
C LEU A 275 -22.05 7.31 1.16
N ASP A 276 -21.63 6.05 1.34
CA ASP A 276 -22.09 5.20 2.43
C ASP A 276 -20.96 4.96 3.43
N LEU A 277 -21.25 5.22 4.72
CA LEU A 277 -20.28 5.10 5.80
C LEU A 277 -20.62 3.96 6.75
N ALA A 278 -19.61 3.18 7.12
CA ALA A 278 -19.71 2.06 8.04
C ALA A 278 -18.76 2.24 9.23
N PHE A 279 -19.32 2.55 10.40
CA PHE A 279 -18.55 2.67 11.64
C PHE A 279 -18.80 1.45 12.52
N SER A 280 -17.74 0.73 12.83
CA SER A 280 -17.83 -0.55 13.54
C SER A 280 -17.96 -0.42 15.07
N ARG A 281 -17.78 0.79 15.61
CA ARG A 281 -17.70 1.06 17.06
C ARG A 281 -18.65 2.15 17.56
N ASP A 282 -19.51 2.70 16.71
CA ASP A 282 -20.45 3.77 17.11
C ASP A 282 -21.75 3.21 17.72
N GLN A 283 -21.95 1.89 17.65
CA GLN A 283 -23.14 1.20 18.11
C GLN A 283 -22.81 -0.20 18.66
N ALA A 284 -23.79 -0.84 19.32
CA ALA A 284 -23.61 -2.16 19.94
C ALA A 284 -23.32 -3.29 18.94
N GLN A 285 -23.93 -3.23 17.74
CA GLN A 285 -23.69 -4.20 16.67
C GLN A 285 -22.78 -3.57 15.62
N PRO A 286 -21.58 -4.11 15.37
CA PRO A 286 -20.65 -3.50 14.43
C PRO A 286 -21.23 -3.50 13.01
N VAL A 287 -21.11 -2.37 12.32
CA VAL A 287 -21.49 -2.23 10.92
C VAL A 287 -20.23 -2.12 10.06
N TYR A 288 -20.14 -2.96 9.03
CA TYR A 288 -19.04 -2.96 8.07
C TYR A 288 -19.49 -2.59 6.66
N VAL A 289 -18.54 -2.32 5.76
CA VAL A 289 -18.84 -1.91 4.38
C VAL A 289 -19.60 -2.98 3.60
N GLN A 290 -19.34 -4.27 3.84
CA GLN A 290 -20.08 -5.36 3.23
C GLN A 290 -21.55 -5.41 3.70
N ASP A 291 -21.84 -4.93 4.91
CA ASP A 291 -23.22 -4.85 5.41
C ASP A 291 -23.97 -3.73 4.68
N ARG A 292 -23.33 -2.55 4.55
CA ARG A 292 -23.87 -1.44 3.75
C ARG A 292 -24.07 -1.80 2.29
N LEU A 293 -23.12 -2.53 1.70
CA LEU A 293 -23.22 -3.01 0.33
C LEU A 293 -24.41 -3.96 0.16
N ARG A 294 -24.64 -4.85 1.13
CA ARG A 294 -25.78 -5.78 1.12
C ARG A 294 -27.11 -5.06 1.31
N GLU A 295 -27.18 -4.09 2.21
CA GLU A 295 -28.34 -3.19 2.38
C GLU A 295 -28.68 -2.46 1.07
N ALA A 296 -27.65 -2.10 0.29
CA ALA A 296 -27.76 -1.42 -0.98
C ALA A 296 -27.82 -2.36 -2.20
N ALA A 297 -28.25 -3.62 -2.05
CA ALA A 297 -28.22 -4.64 -3.10
C ALA A 297 -28.92 -4.21 -4.40
N GLU A 298 -30.10 -3.59 -4.33
CA GLU A 298 -30.83 -3.14 -5.51
C GLU A 298 -30.12 -1.99 -6.24
N GLU A 299 -29.52 -1.06 -5.48
CA GLU A 299 -28.69 0.00 -6.06
C GLU A 299 -27.45 -0.59 -6.72
N LEU A 300 -26.78 -1.54 -6.07
CA LEU A 300 -25.62 -2.24 -6.62
C LEU A 300 -25.99 -2.90 -7.96
N ARG A 301 -27.13 -3.60 -8.05
CA ARG A 301 -27.60 -4.17 -9.33
C ARG A 301 -27.78 -3.09 -10.40
N ALA A 302 -28.40 -1.96 -10.05
CA ALA A 302 -28.63 -0.86 -10.98
C ALA A 302 -27.31 -0.26 -11.51
N TRP A 303 -26.34 -0.02 -10.64
CA TRP A 303 -25.03 0.49 -11.03
C TRP A 303 -24.28 -0.48 -11.95
N ILE A 304 -24.30 -1.78 -11.63
CA ILE A 304 -23.65 -2.80 -12.47
C ILE A 304 -24.33 -2.90 -13.84
N ALA A 305 -25.66 -2.81 -13.89
CA ALA A 305 -26.42 -2.78 -15.14
C ALA A 305 -26.09 -1.55 -16.01
N ASP A 306 -25.79 -0.41 -15.37
CA ASP A 306 -25.33 0.82 -16.01
C ASP A 306 -23.84 0.79 -16.45
N GLY A 307 -23.17 -0.36 -16.33
CA GLY A 307 -21.80 -0.49 -16.78
C GLY A 307 -20.75 -0.15 -15.72
N ALA A 308 -21.12 -0.02 -14.44
CA ALA A 308 -20.19 0.38 -13.40
C ALA A 308 -18.99 -0.58 -13.26
N ALA A 309 -17.85 -0.03 -12.85
CA ALA A 309 -16.73 -0.80 -12.32
C ALA A 309 -16.70 -0.74 -10.78
N VAL A 310 -16.13 -1.76 -10.14
CA VAL A 310 -16.03 -1.95 -8.69
C VAL A 310 -14.56 -2.05 -8.29
N TYR A 311 -14.11 -1.17 -7.40
CA TYR A 311 -12.73 -1.07 -6.95
C TYR A 311 -12.69 -1.24 -5.44
N VAL A 312 -11.92 -2.22 -4.97
CA VAL A 312 -11.83 -2.57 -3.56
C VAL A 312 -10.42 -2.33 -3.05
N CYS A 313 -10.26 -1.55 -1.99
CA CYS A 313 -8.96 -1.28 -1.37
C CYS A 313 -9.02 -1.35 0.16
N GLY A 314 -7.99 -1.92 0.78
CA GLY A 314 -7.90 -2.07 2.25
C GLY A 314 -7.56 -3.49 2.68
N SER A 315 -8.07 -3.92 3.83
CA SER A 315 -7.68 -5.21 4.42
C SER A 315 -8.16 -6.40 3.58
N LEU A 316 -7.23 -7.26 3.16
CA LEU A 316 -7.52 -8.50 2.44
C LEU A 316 -8.39 -9.44 3.30
N GLN A 317 -7.99 -9.62 4.55
CA GLN A 317 -8.71 -10.46 5.51
C GLN A 317 -9.89 -9.69 6.09
N GLY A 318 -11.07 -10.32 6.10
CA GLY A 318 -12.30 -9.71 6.58
C GLY A 318 -12.99 -8.85 5.52
N MET A 319 -12.49 -7.64 5.24
CA MET A 319 -13.19 -6.67 4.39
C MET A 319 -13.30 -7.14 2.93
N ALA A 320 -12.16 -7.37 2.25
CA ALA A 320 -12.19 -7.68 0.82
C ALA A 320 -12.90 -9.01 0.53
N ALA A 321 -12.70 -10.02 1.39
CA ALA A 321 -13.42 -11.30 1.29
C ALA A 321 -14.93 -11.14 1.53
N GLY A 322 -15.34 -10.33 2.51
CA GLY A 322 -16.75 -10.06 2.79
C GLY A 322 -17.44 -9.29 1.66
N VAL A 323 -16.74 -8.34 1.04
CA VAL A 323 -17.24 -7.63 -0.14
C VAL A 323 -17.38 -8.59 -1.33
N ASP A 324 -16.37 -9.42 -1.61
CA ASP A 324 -16.44 -10.42 -2.69
C ASP A 324 -17.62 -11.37 -2.52
N GLN A 325 -17.85 -11.84 -1.29
CA GLN A 325 -19.00 -12.67 -0.94
C GLN A 325 -20.32 -11.96 -1.23
N VAL A 326 -20.48 -10.70 -0.81
CA VAL A 326 -21.70 -9.93 -1.06
C VAL A 326 -21.92 -9.70 -2.55
N LEU A 327 -20.87 -9.41 -3.31
CA LEU A 327 -20.96 -9.27 -4.76
C LEU A 327 -21.48 -10.57 -5.39
N ARG A 328 -20.98 -11.74 -4.98
CA ARG A 328 -21.44 -13.04 -5.49
C ARG A 328 -22.87 -13.38 -5.03
N GLU A 329 -23.22 -13.08 -3.79
CA GLU A 329 -24.57 -13.26 -3.24
C GLU A 329 -25.61 -12.41 -3.99
N VAL A 330 -25.28 -11.15 -4.25
CA VAL A 330 -26.19 -10.21 -4.91
C VAL A 330 -26.18 -10.44 -6.42
N LEU A 331 -25.03 -10.35 -7.08
CA LEU A 331 -24.94 -10.34 -8.54
C LEU A 331 -24.94 -11.74 -9.18
N GLY A 332 -24.55 -12.76 -8.43
CA GLY A 332 -24.32 -14.12 -8.92
C GLY A 332 -22.90 -14.33 -9.45
N GLU A 333 -22.42 -15.57 -9.34
CA GLU A 333 -21.05 -15.98 -9.71
C GLU A 333 -20.64 -15.55 -11.13
N ALA A 334 -21.49 -15.83 -12.12
CA ALA A 334 -21.18 -15.56 -13.53
C ALA A 334 -20.99 -14.06 -13.81
N VAL A 335 -21.76 -13.19 -13.16
CA VAL A 335 -21.63 -11.74 -13.35
C VAL A 335 -20.33 -11.24 -12.71
N VAL A 336 -19.98 -11.75 -11.54
CA VAL A 336 -18.72 -11.37 -10.87
C VAL A 336 -17.52 -11.83 -11.70
N GLU A 337 -17.54 -13.05 -12.25
CA GLU A 337 -16.51 -13.56 -13.15
C GLU A 337 -16.39 -12.69 -14.41
N GLU A 338 -17.51 -12.31 -15.03
CA GLU A 338 -17.53 -11.40 -16.18
C GLU A 338 -16.92 -10.02 -15.83
N LEU A 339 -17.23 -9.47 -14.65
CA LEU A 339 -16.63 -8.21 -14.21
C LEU A 339 -15.11 -8.33 -14.04
N VAL A 340 -14.60 -9.46 -13.55
CA VAL A 340 -13.16 -9.71 -13.44
C VAL A 340 -12.53 -9.81 -14.83
N GLU A 341 -13.11 -10.59 -15.74
CA GLU A 341 -12.61 -10.75 -17.11
C GLU A 341 -12.58 -9.42 -17.89
N GLN A 342 -13.58 -8.55 -17.67
CA GLN A 342 -13.65 -7.22 -18.27
C GLN A 342 -12.77 -6.17 -17.57
N GLY A 343 -12.05 -6.55 -16.51
CA GLY A 343 -11.26 -5.61 -15.69
C GLY A 343 -12.11 -4.55 -15.00
N ARG A 344 -13.41 -4.83 -14.80
CA ARG A 344 -14.38 -3.98 -14.10
C ARG A 344 -14.48 -4.29 -12.62
N TYR A 345 -13.92 -5.40 -12.14
CA TYR A 345 -13.75 -5.65 -10.71
C TYR A 345 -12.26 -5.72 -10.38
N ARG A 346 -11.75 -4.71 -9.66
CA ARG A 346 -10.33 -4.53 -9.34
C ARG A 346 -10.10 -4.46 -7.84
N ARG A 347 -8.96 -4.99 -7.38
CA ARG A 347 -8.63 -5.10 -5.95
C ARG A 347 -7.18 -4.69 -5.70
N ASP A 348 -6.97 -3.78 -4.76
CA ASP A 348 -5.66 -3.39 -4.22
C ASP A 348 -5.70 -3.58 -2.69
N VAL A 349 -5.40 -4.81 -2.26
CA VAL A 349 -5.67 -5.26 -0.88
C VAL A 349 -4.41 -5.85 -0.25
N TYR A 350 -4.25 -5.64 1.05
CA TYR A 350 -3.06 -6.00 1.82
C TYR A 350 -3.38 -6.62 3.18
#